data_AF-E4XM11-F1
#
_entry.id   AF-E4XM11-F1
#
_cell.length_a   1.000
_cell.length_b   1.000
_cell.length_c   1.000
_cell.angle_alpha   90.00
_cell.angle_beta   90.00
_cell.angle_gamma   90.00
#
_symmetry.space_group_name_H-M   'P 1'
#
loop_
_entity.id
_entity.type
_entity.pdbx_description
1 polymer ?
#
loop_
_entity_poly.entity_id
_entity_poly.type
_entity_poly.pdbx_seq_one_letter_code
_entity_poly.pdbx_strand_id
1 'polypeptide(L)'
;MGAFTWSLSDIPLGTEDNSVYETSSCIKTKKSFAWYRFFQSGYFLAWFLMILITTNHANHWVYLTNWGEALLTTYFVLANVTNICFQSEASEKTTNVLKKITSLFQHCSFSVSVTLTVAYWVLLRTELEKPRNWHTHGINMILVFVEVIITDIPVKMAHLLFAGLIYQ
;
A
#
# COMPACT_ATOMS: atom_id res chain seq x y z
N MET A 1 -11.98 11.65 34.38
CA MET A 1 -11.47 11.00 33.15
C MET A 1 -12.20 11.58 31.97
N GLY A 2 -11.57 12.46 31.20
CA GLY A 2 -12.16 13.01 29.98
C GLY A 2 -12.11 11.95 28.88
N ALA A 3 -13.22 11.73 28.17
CA ALA A 3 -13.27 10.83 27.03
C ALA A 3 -12.37 11.40 25.92
N PHE A 4 -11.31 10.66 25.59
CA PHE A 4 -10.41 11.01 24.49
C PHE A 4 -11.08 10.57 23.18
N THR A 5 -11.65 11.51 22.44
CA THR A 5 -12.24 11.23 21.12
C THR A 5 -11.17 11.39 20.05
N TRP A 6 -10.70 10.28 19.47
CA TRP A 6 -9.90 10.32 18.24
C TRP A 6 -10.82 10.64 17.06
N SER A 7 -10.54 11.74 16.35
CA SER A 7 -11.16 12.02 15.05
C SER A 7 -10.21 11.64 13.92
N LEU A 8 -10.75 11.17 12.79
CA LEU A 8 -9.98 10.94 11.56
C LEU A 8 -9.29 12.22 11.04
N SER A 9 -9.73 13.41 11.50
CA SER A 9 -9.06 14.69 11.24
C SER A 9 -7.71 14.84 11.93
N ASP A 10 -7.47 14.08 13.01
CA ASP A 10 -6.31 14.26 13.89
C ASP A 10 -5.13 13.37 13.46
N ILE A 11 -5.40 12.39 12.60
CA ILE A 11 -4.36 11.64 11.91
C ILE A 11 -3.83 12.55 10.79
N PRO A 12 -2.54 12.93 10.77
CA PRO A 12 -1.97 13.74 9.69
C PRO A 12 -1.88 12.88 8.42
N LEU A 13 -3.03 12.66 7.78
CA LEU A 13 -3.21 11.92 6.53
C LEU A 13 -2.86 12.84 5.36
N GLY A 14 -1.88 12.42 4.58
CA GLY A 14 -1.30 13.20 3.49
C GLY A 14 -0.04 13.96 3.88
N THR A 15 0.74 14.27 2.85
CA THR A 15 1.81 15.27 2.86
C THR A 15 1.20 16.66 2.67
N GLU A 16 1.84 17.77 3.01
CA GLU A 16 1.37 19.08 2.51
C GLU A 16 1.77 19.27 1.04
N ASP A 17 2.94 18.75 0.68
CA ASP A 17 3.49 18.81 -0.66
C ASP A 17 2.73 17.89 -1.64
N ASN A 18 2.10 18.49 -2.65
CA ASN A 18 1.40 17.76 -3.71
C ASN A 18 2.34 17.15 -4.75
N SER A 19 3.59 17.62 -4.82
CA SER A 19 4.56 17.18 -5.82
C SER A 19 4.94 15.70 -5.70
N VAL A 20 4.76 15.12 -4.50
CA VAL A 20 5.00 13.70 -4.20
C VAL A 20 4.13 12.73 -5.02
N TYR A 21 3.03 13.23 -5.60
CA TYR A 21 2.15 12.43 -6.46
C TYR A 21 2.46 12.59 -7.94
N GLU A 22 3.36 13.49 -8.33
CA GLU A 22 3.67 13.79 -9.72
C GLU A 22 5.12 13.49 -10.09
N THR A 23 6.04 13.60 -9.14
CA THR A 23 7.48 13.43 -9.35
C THR A 23 8.17 12.92 -8.09
N SER A 24 9.43 12.51 -8.23
CA SER A 24 10.31 12.19 -7.10
C SER A 24 11.77 12.51 -7.41
N SER A 25 12.63 12.37 -6.40
CA SER A 25 14.08 12.43 -6.49
C SER A 25 14.63 11.42 -7.51
N CYS A 26 14.04 10.22 -7.55
CA CYS A 26 14.40 9.15 -8.48
C CYS A 26 13.83 9.37 -9.89
N ILE A 27 12.59 9.86 -9.99
CA ILE A 27 11.88 10.06 -11.27
C ILE A 27 11.43 11.51 -11.39
N LYS A 28 12.27 12.32 -12.04
CA LYS A 28 12.11 13.78 -12.10
C LYS A 28 11.05 14.26 -13.10
N THR A 29 10.58 13.42 -14.01
CA THR A 29 9.60 13.82 -15.03
C THR A 29 8.22 13.27 -14.70
N LYS A 30 7.19 14.11 -14.82
CA LYS A 30 5.79 13.72 -14.57
C LYS A 30 5.36 12.53 -15.41
N LYS A 31 5.75 12.52 -16.69
CA LYS A 31 5.42 11.44 -17.63
C LYS A 31 6.07 10.10 -17.23
N SER A 32 7.34 10.09 -16.85
CA SER A 32 8.00 8.86 -16.41
C SER A 32 7.41 8.36 -15.08
N PHE A 33 7.03 9.27 -14.18
CA PHE A 33 6.40 8.90 -12.92
C PHE A 33 5.00 8.30 -13.15
N ALA A 34 4.23 8.87 -14.08
CA ALA A 34 2.96 8.31 -14.52
C ALA A 34 3.09 6.87 -15.04
N TRP A 35 4.09 6.62 -15.89
CA TRP A 35 4.36 5.28 -16.41
C TRP A 35 4.74 4.30 -15.29
N TYR A 36 5.58 4.72 -14.35
CA TYR A 36 5.91 3.92 -13.18
C TYR A 36 4.64 3.51 -12.41
N ARG A 37 3.78 4.47 -12.07
CA ARG A 37 2.50 4.22 -11.38
C ARG A 37 1.57 3.29 -12.16
N PHE A 38 1.49 3.49 -13.48
CA PHE A 38 0.68 2.67 -14.37
C PHE A 38 1.17 1.22 -14.40
N PHE A 39 2.46 0.98 -14.64
CA PHE A 39 3.00 -0.38 -14.71
C PHE A 39 2.97 -1.09 -13.36
N GLN A 40 3.26 -0.37 -12.27
CA GLN A 40 3.20 -0.92 -10.91
C GLN A 40 1.78 -1.36 -10.54
N SER A 41 0.79 -0.48 -10.73
CA SER A 41 -0.61 -0.81 -10.45
C SER A 41 -1.14 -1.92 -11.36
N GLY A 42 -0.79 -1.89 -12.66
CA GLY A 42 -1.16 -2.92 -13.62
C GLY A 42 -0.59 -4.29 -13.28
N TYR A 43 0.69 -4.36 -12.89
CA TYR A 43 1.34 -5.61 -12.47
C TYR A 43 0.64 -6.25 -11.27
N PHE A 44 0.40 -5.47 -10.21
CA PHE A 44 -0.25 -5.97 -9.00
C PHE A 44 -1.70 -6.38 -9.24
N LEU A 45 -2.44 -5.57 -10.00
CA LEU A 45 -3.82 -5.89 -10.33
C LEU A 45 -3.92 -7.17 -11.15
N ALA A 46 -3.06 -7.34 -12.16
CA ALA A 46 -3.04 -8.55 -12.98
C ALA A 46 -2.71 -9.79 -12.15
N TRP A 47 -1.73 -9.68 -11.26
CA TRP A 47 -1.37 -10.79 -10.37
C TRP A 47 -2.47 -11.13 -9.38
N PHE A 48 -3.07 -10.12 -8.74
CA PHE A 48 -4.20 -10.31 -7.82
C PHE A 48 -5.39 -10.99 -8.51
N LEU A 49 -5.74 -10.55 -9.72
CA LEU A 49 -6.79 -11.19 -10.52
C LEU A 49 -6.43 -12.64 -10.88
N MET A 50 -5.17 -12.93 -11.23
CA MET A 50 -4.73 -14.30 -11.50
C MET A 50 -4.89 -15.20 -10.27
N ILE A 51 -4.55 -14.72 -9.07
CA ILE A 51 -4.78 -15.49 -7.83
C ILE A 51 -6.29 -15.72 -7.60
N LEU A 52 -7.11 -14.68 -7.79
CA LEU A 52 -8.56 -14.79 -7.61
C LEU A 52 -9.21 -15.82 -8.56
N ILE A 53 -8.69 -15.94 -9.79
CA ILE A 53 -9.20 -16.89 -10.79
C ILE A 53 -8.69 -18.31 -10.53
N THR A 54 -7.45 -18.46 -10.03
CA THR A 54 -6.79 -19.78 -9.88
C THR A 54 -6.98 -20.42 -8.51
N THR A 55 -7.51 -19.69 -7.53
CA THR A 55 -7.71 -20.17 -6.16
C THR A 55 -9.19 -20.38 -5.88
N ASN A 56 -9.53 -21.47 -5.19
CA ASN A 56 -10.91 -21.68 -4.72
C ASN A 56 -11.33 -20.51 -3.83
N HIS A 57 -12.40 -19.80 -4.22
CA HIS A 57 -12.81 -18.53 -3.61
C HIS A 57 -12.98 -18.60 -2.09
N ALA A 58 -13.48 -19.72 -1.56
CA ALA A 58 -13.66 -19.90 -0.12
C ALA A 58 -12.32 -19.91 0.63
N ASN A 59 -11.28 -20.51 0.04
CA ASN A 59 -9.96 -20.61 0.67
C ASN A 59 -9.16 -19.31 0.53
N HIS A 60 -9.42 -18.51 -0.50
CA HIS A 60 -8.66 -17.28 -0.73
C HIS A 60 -8.84 -16.28 0.42
N TRP A 61 -10.06 -16.11 0.92
CA TRP A 61 -10.33 -15.11 1.95
C TRP A 61 -10.02 -15.56 3.38
N VAL A 62 -9.67 -16.83 3.59
CA VAL A 62 -9.27 -17.35 4.91
C VAL A 62 -7.82 -16.94 5.24
N TYR A 63 -6.96 -16.80 4.24
CA TYR A 63 -5.55 -16.48 4.47
C TYR A 63 -5.33 -14.98 4.62
N LEU A 64 -4.89 -14.56 5.82
CA LEU A 64 -4.61 -13.15 6.14
C LEU A 64 -3.59 -12.51 5.18
N THR A 65 -2.68 -13.28 4.60
CA THR A 65 -1.72 -12.83 3.58
C THR A 65 -2.38 -12.32 2.31
N ASN A 66 -3.50 -12.91 1.91
CA ASN A 66 -4.26 -12.47 0.75
C ASN A 66 -4.97 -11.14 1.03
N TRP A 67 -5.33 -10.86 2.29
CA TRP A 67 -5.83 -9.55 2.70
C TRP A 67 -4.74 -8.48 2.59
N GLY A 68 -3.52 -8.82 3.01
CA GLY A 68 -2.36 -7.93 2.85
C GLY A 68 -2.10 -7.60 1.37
N GLU A 69 -2.16 -8.61 0.50
CA GLU A 69 -2.01 -8.42 -0.95
C GLU A 69 -3.15 -7.58 -1.56
N ALA A 70 -4.40 -7.82 -1.15
CA ALA A 70 -5.56 -7.05 -1.60
C ALA A 70 -5.47 -5.57 -1.19
N LEU A 71 -5.05 -5.31 0.06
CA LEU A 71 -4.84 -3.95 0.57
C LEU A 71 -3.73 -3.23 -0.21
N LEU A 72 -2.62 -3.91 -0.45
CA LEU A 72 -1.49 -3.36 -1.19
C LEU A 72 -1.84 -3.08 -2.66
N THR A 73 -2.55 -4.00 -3.31
CA THR A 73 -3.06 -3.82 -4.68
C THR A 73 -4.00 -2.62 -4.74
N THR A 74 -4.93 -2.50 -3.79
CA THR A 74 -5.85 -1.38 -3.70
C THR A 74 -5.12 -0.05 -3.54
N TYR A 75 -4.08 -0.01 -2.69
CA TYR A 75 -3.22 1.15 -2.55
C TYR A 75 -2.56 1.54 -3.89
N PHE A 76 -1.94 0.59 -4.61
CA PHE A 76 -1.27 0.92 -5.88
C PHE A 76 -2.24 1.44 -6.95
N VAL A 77 -3.45 0.88 -7.02
CA VAL A 77 -4.51 1.39 -7.90
C VAL A 77 -4.91 2.81 -7.50
N LEU A 78 -5.15 3.06 -6.22
CA LEU A 78 -5.49 4.39 -5.71
C LEU A 78 -4.37 5.40 -5.95
N ALA A 79 -3.11 5.02 -5.78
CA ALA A 79 -1.96 5.87 -6.03
C ALA A 79 -1.85 6.25 -7.51
N ASN A 80 -2.12 5.31 -8.42
CA ASN A 80 -2.18 5.58 -9.85
C ASN A 80 -3.36 6.51 -10.21
N VAL A 81 -4.56 6.26 -9.69
CA VAL A 81 -5.73 7.15 -9.89
C VAL A 81 -5.44 8.55 -9.36
N THR A 82 -4.83 8.66 -8.18
CA THR A 82 -4.44 9.94 -7.58
C THR A 82 -3.47 10.68 -8.49
N ASN A 83 -2.43 10.01 -9.00
CA ASN A 83 -1.47 10.57 -9.95
C ASN A 83 -2.15 11.06 -11.24
N ILE A 84 -3.11 10.31 -11.80
CA ILE A 84 -3.88 10.72 -12.98
C ILE A 84 -4.68 11.98 -12.68
N CYS A 85 -5.37 12.04 -11.53
CA CYS A 85 -6.16 13.21 -11.15
C CYS A 85 -5.31 14.48 -10.96
N PHE A 86 -4.09 14.35 -10.43
CA PHE A 86 -3.16 15.49 -10.34
C PHE A 86 -2.70 15.96 -11.72
N GLN A 87 -2.33 15.03 -12.61
CA GLN A 87 -1.91 15.38 -13.97
C GLN A 87 -3.02 15.91 -14.86
N SER A 88 -4.27 15.50 -14.61
CA SER A 88 -5.44 15.99 -15.34
C SER A 88 -5.99 17.30 -14.77
N GLU A 89 -5.32 17.90 -13.77
CA GLU A 89 -5.79 19.12 -13.09
C GLU A 89 -7.23 18.98 -12.57
N ALA A 90 -7.57 17.82 -12.01
CA ALA A 90 -8.88 17.57 -11.43
C ALA A 90 -9.16 18.54 -10.27
N SER A 91 -10.44 18.69 -9.90
CA SER A 91 -10.83 19.64 -8.84
C SER A 91 -10.06 19.42 -7.54
N GLU A 92 -9.68 20.52 -6.88
CA GLU A 92 -8.93 20.51 -5.62
C GLU A 92 -9.63 19.67 -4.54
N LYS A 93 -10.96 19.73 -4.49
CA LYS A 93 -11.76 18.91 -3.57
C LYS A 93 -11.55 17.41 -3.84
N THR A 94 -11.56 17.00 -5.11
CA THR A 94 -11.35 15.59 -5.51
C THR A 94 -9.94 15.13 -5.16
N THR A 95 -8.92 15.91 -5.53
CA THR A 95 -7.52 15.54 -5.28
C THR A 95 -7.20 15.47 -3.79
N ASN A 96 -7.75 16.38 -2.97
CA ASN A 96 -7.60 16.34 -1.51
C ASN A 96 -8.24 15.11 -0.87
N VAL A 97 -9.43 14.70 -1.31
CA VAL A 97 -10.08 13.48 -0.82
C VAL A 97 -9.28 12.24 -1.22
N LEU A 98 -8.88 12.13 -2.49
CA LEU A 98 -8.10 11.00 -2.99
C LEU A 98 -6.76 10.89 -2.26
N LYS A 99 -6.05 12.01 -2.07
CA LYS A 99 -4.80 12.07 -1.31
C LYS A 99 -4.93 11.48 0.10
N LYS A 100 -5.98 11.85 0.83
CA LYS A 100 -6.25 11.32 2.18
C LYS A 100 -6.54 9.82 2.16
N ILE A 101 -7.38 9.37 1.22
CA ILE A 101 -7.72 7.95 1.07
C ILE A 101 -6.47 7.14 0.70
N THR A 102 -5.70 7.59 -0.29
CA THR A 102 -4.46 6.95 -0.73
C THR A 102 -3.44 6.88 0.41
N SER A 103 -3.27 7.95 1.19
CA SER A 103 -2.39 7.95 2.37
C SER A 103 -2.85 6.97 3.45
N LEU A 104 -4.15 6.88 3.71
CA LEU A 104 -4.69 5.90 4.65
C LEU A 104 -4.39 4.47 4.20
N PHE A 105 -4.67 4.15 2.94
CA PHE A 105 -4.39 2.83 2.37
C PHE A 105 -2.90 2.51 2.34
N GLN A 106 -2.04 3.49 2.10
CA GLN A 106 -0.59 3.33 2.19
C GLN A 106 -0.17 2.86 3.59
N HIS A 107 -0.58 3.59 4.64
CA HIS A 107 -0.20 3.26 6.00
C HIS A 107 -0.68 1.86 6.42
N CYS A 108 -1.93 1.54 6.11
CA CYS A 108 -2.52 0.24 6.41
C CYS A 108 -1.83 -0.88 5.63
N SER A 109 -1.71 -0.75 4.31
CA SER A 109 -1.14 -1.78 3.45
C SER A 109 0.33 -2.03 3.77
N PHE A 110 1.15 -1.00 3.95
CA PHE A 110 2.59 -1.20 4.22
C PHE A 110 2.82 -1.90 5.56
N SER A 111 2.08 -1.47 6.59
CA SER A 111 2.19 -2.08 7.92
C SER A 111 1.75 -3.55 7.90
N VAL A 112 0.62 -3.85 7.25
CA VAL A 112 0.08 -5.21 7.14
C VAL A 112 0.99 -6.07 6.27
N SER A 113 1.41 -5.61 5.09
CA SER A 113 2.29 -6.35 4.18
C SER A 113 3.61 -6.70 4.86
N VAL A 114 4.29 -5.75 5.51
CA VAL A 114 5.55 -6.02 6.21
C VAL A 114 5.33 -7.01 7.36
N THR A 115 4.30 -6.80 8.18
CA THR A 115 4.00 -7.69 9.33
C THR A 115 3.71 -9.11 8.87
N LEU A 116 2.91 -9.28 7.83
CA LEU A 116 2.55 -10.59 7.31
C LEU A 116 3.70 -11.28 6.61
N THR A 117 4.54 -10.54 5.88
CA THR A 117 5.78 -11.10 5.32
C THR A 117 6.69 -11.61 6.43
N VAL A 118 6.94 -10.80 7.47
CA VAL A 118 7.77 -11.22 8.62
C VAL A 118 7.14 -12.44 9.31
N ALA A 119 5.85 -12.40 9.63
CA ALA A 119 5.16 -13.52 10.27
C ALA A 119 5.23 -14.80 9.42
N TYR A 120 5.05 -14.70 8.10
CA TYR A 120 5.15 -15.84 7.20
C TYR A 120 6.55 -16.48 7.22
N TRP A 121 7.60 -15.67 7.05
CA TRP A 121 8.98 -16.18 6.94
C TRP A 121 9.62 -16.57 8.28
N VAL A 122 9.13 -16.01 9.38
CA VAL A 122 9.62 -16.34 10.74
C VAL A 122 8.83 -17.50 11.34
N LEU A 123 7.50 -17.50 11.24
CA LEU A 123 6.64 -18.42 12.00
C LEU A 123 6.11 -19.59 11.17
N LEU A 124 5.85 -19.38 9.87
CA LEU A 124 5.07 -20.33 9.08
C LEU A 124 5.88 -21.07 8.01
N ARG A 125 7.19 -20.77 7.83
CA ARG A 125 8.16 -21.37 6.86
C ARG A 125 7.67 -22.66 6.17
N THR A 126 6.77 -22.52 5.22
CA THR A 126 6.09 -23.64 4.56
C THR A 126 6.45 -23.56 3.08
N GLU A 127 6.93 -24.68 2.55
CA GLU A 127 7.10 -24.91 1.11
C GLU A 127 7.76 -23.74 0.34
N LEU A 128 9.00 -23.42 0.72
CA LEU A 128 9.82 -22.37 0.09
C LEU A 128 10.04 -22.57 -1.41
N GLU A 129 9.83 -23.80 -1.88
CA GLU A 129 9.96 -24.22 -3.27
C GLU A 129 8.87 -23.62 -4.18
N LYS A 130 7.72 -23.19 -3.63
CA LYS A 130 6.56 -22.78 -4.44
C LYS A 130 6.69 -21.31 -4.88
N PRO A 131 6.72 -21.01 -6.20
CA PRO A 131 6.86 -19.63 -6.69
C PRO A 131 5.76 -18.67 -6.20
N ARG A 132 4.55 -19.20 -5.96
CA ARG A 132 3.42 -18.43 -5.41
C ARG A 132 3.75 -17.84 -4.04
N ASN A 133 4.40 -18.60 -3.17
CA ASN A 133 4.73 -18.16 -1.81
C ASN A 133 5.75 -17.01 -1.84
N TRP A 134 6.74 -17.09 -2.74
CA TRP A 134 7.69 -16.02 -2.96
C TRP A 134 7.04 -14.73 -3.46
N HIS A 135 6.06 -14.84 -4.36
CA HIS A 135 5.35 -13.68 -4.85
C HIS A 135 4.43 -13.07 -3.79
N THR A 136 3.48 -13.84 -3.28
CA THR A 136 2.47 -13.38 -2.32
C THR A 136 3.05 -12.89 -0.99
N HIS A 137 4.25 -13.33 -0.60
CA HIS A 137 4.86 -12.89 0.67
C HIS A 137 6.15 -12.09 0.48
N GLY A 138 7.06 -12.50 -0.41
CA GLY A 138 8.35 -11.84 -0.61
C GLY A 138 8.25 -10.58 -1.47
N ILE A 139 7.64 -10.69 -2.65
CA ILE A 139 7.55 -9.58 -3.62
C ILE A 139 6.77 -8.40 -3.04
N ASN A 140 5.73 -8.65 -2.24
CA ASN A 140 4.98 -7.60 -1.57
C ASN A 140 5.86 -6.69 -0.71
N MET A 141 6.76 -7.27 0.10
CA MET A 141 7.69 -6.50 0.94
C MET A 141 8.74 -5.76 0.11
N ILE A 142 9.30 -6.41 -0.92
CA ILE A 142 10.26 -5.76 -1.83
C ILE A 142 9.63 -4.54 -2.48
N LEU A 143 8.38 -4.66 -2.95
CA LEU A 143 7.71 -3.57 -3.64
C LEU A 143 7.26 -2.45 -2.70
N VAL A 144 7.02 -2.73 -1.42
CA VAL A 144 6.90 -1.67 -0.40
C VAL A 144 8.19 -0.86 -0.31
N PHE A 145 9.37 -1.50 -0.24
CA PHE A 145 10.64 -0.76 -0.20
C PHE A 145 10.91 0.02 -1.49
N VAL A 146 10.71 -0.61 -2.65
CA VAL A 146 10.85 0.04 -3.95
C VAL A 146 9.94 1.26 -4.02
N GLU A 147 8.71 1.14 -3.55
CA GLU A 147 7.76 2.25 -3.54
C GLU A 147 8.23 3.41 -2.68
N VAL A 148 8.71 3.15 -1.46
CA VAL A 148 9.23 4.19 -0.57
C VAL A 148 10.43 4.91 -1.19
N ILE A 149 11.34 4.16 -1.80
CA ILE A 149 12.56 4.70 -2.42
C ILE A 149 12.22 5.50 -3.68
N ILE A 150 11.37 4.96 -4.56
CA ILE A 150 11.08 5.58 -5.85
C ILE A 150 10.21 6.82 -5.68
N THR A 151 9.30 6.85 -4.72
CA THR A 151 8.26 7.88 -4.66
C THR A 151 8.52 8.97 -3.63
N ASP A 152 9.54 8.78 -2.78
CA ASP A 152 9.87 9.65 -1.66
C ASP A 152 8.69 9.91 -0.71
N ILE A 153 7.63 9.08 -0.78
CA ILE A 153 6.47 9.28 0.06
C ILE A 153 6.86 8.90 1.50
N PRO A 154 6.73 9.84 2.45
CA PRO A 154 7.11 9.56 3.83
C PRO A 154 6.23 8.46 4.40
N VAL A 155 6.85 7.36 4.82
CA VAL A 155 6.16 6.31 5.55
C VAL A 155 6.02 6.74 7.00
N LYS A 156 4.85 7.24 7.36
CA LYS A 156 4.45 7.29 8.77
C LYS A 156 3.97 5.89 9.10
N MET A 157 4.87 5.03 9.59
CA MET A 157 4.43 3.73 10.10
C MET A 157 3.43 4.02 11.21
N ALA A 158 2.15 3.83 10.92
CA ALA A 158 1.15 3.78 11.96
C ALA A 158 1.64 2.70 12.93
N HIS A 159 1.75 3.08 14.19
CA HIS A 159 2.19 2.27 15.31
C HIS A 159 1.23 1.07 15.58
N LEU A 160 0.75 0.38 14.56
CA LEU A 160 -0.08 -0.82 14.64
C LEU A 160 0.61 -1.92 15.45
N LEU A 161 1.94 -1.96 15.44
CA LEU A 161 2.74 -2.85 16.29
C LEU A 161 2.87 -2.36 17.75
N PHE A 162 2.79 -1.06 18.01
CA PHE A 162 2.95 -0.48 19.36
C PHE A 162 1.63 -0.33 20.12
N ALA A 163 0.48 -0.29 19.44
CA ALA A 163 -0.82 -0.30 20.10
C ALA A 163 -1.04 -1.56 20.97
N GLY A 164 -0.33 -2.67 20.69
CA GLY A 164 -0.35 -3.87 21.54
C GLY A 164 0.67 -3.89 22.69
N LEU A 165 1.69 -3.02 22.66
CA LEU A 165 2.78 -3.00 23.66
C LEU A 165 2.69 -1.84 24.65
N ILE A 166 1.87 -0.82 24.38
CA ILE A 166 1.66 0.35 25.27
C ILE A 166 0.45 0.13 26.21
N TYR A 167 -0.22 -1.02 26.12
CA TYR A 167 -1.24 -1.46 27.09
C TYR A 167 -0.74 -2.62 27.96
N GLN A 168 0.37 -2.41 28.67
CA GLN A 168 0.70 -3.13 29.90
C GLN A 168 0.95 -2.13 31.03
#